data_AF-A0A6N8X864-F1
#
_entry.id   AF-A0A6N8X864-F1
#
_cell.length_a   1.000
_cell.length_b   1.000
_cell.length_c   1.000
_cell.angle_alpha   90.00
_cell.angle_beta   90.00
_cell.angle_gamma   90.00
#
_symmetry.space_group_name_H-M   'P 1'
#
loop_
_entity.id
_entity.type
_entity.pdbx_description
1 polymer ?
#
loop_
_entity_poly.entity_id
_entity_poly.type
_entity_poly.pdbx_seq_one_letter_code
_entity_poly.pdbx_strand_id
1 'polypeptide(L)'
;MKRARGLVGNACALVEKSRAHLAACDVDDVQMEVYDLALSTAELRAANVMLDYAEQPATPDEEAFKQSLARLYCADTLAGVLGRLRSRHSAFGLRTGDFKPALERFIDDCLDPSHVAGLGKTVRQRQGRGPVDHLDDEKSLMRETFRQFAEERVVPLAADIHRQDRVIPDTIIDGLRELGCFGLSVPARYGGLKPDGDEDSLGMVVVTEELSRGSLGAAGSLITRPEIMARAVLAGGTDAQKARWLPGIAGGDPLVAISVTEPDTGSDVAAVSLRASACERNGSPGWLLDGGKTWCTFAGKAGAILVLARTDPDVSPPHRGLSLFVVEKPSSEEQSFSVESPLGGRLAGRAIPTIGYRGMHSFEMFFDGFFVPGDALVGEADGRGRGFYYTMSGFAGGRLQTAARACGLMHAALD
;
A
#
# COMPACT_ATOMS: atom_id res chain seq x y z
N MET A 1 15.18 -13.80 -25.38
CA MET A 1 14.01 -13.96 -24.49
C MET A 1 13.69 -15.42 -24.17
N LYS A 2 13.45 -16.29 -25.17
CA LYS A 2 13.17 -17.74 -24.97
C LYS A 2 14.11 -18.48 -24.00
N ARG A 3 15.44 -18.26 -24.08
CA ARG A 3 16.43 -18.84 -23.15
C ARG A 3 16.17 -18.40 -21.70
N ALA A 4 15.99 -17.10 -21.46
CA ALA A 4 15.71 -16.56 -20.12
C ALA A 4 14.40 -17.13 -19.55
N ARG A 5 13.33 -17.17 -20.35
CA ARG A 5 12.04 -17.76 -19.95
C ARG A 5 12.16 -19.23 -19.52
N GLY A 6 12.90 -20.04 -20.29
CA GLY A 6 13.15 -21.43 -19.93
C GLY A 6 13.96 -21.59 -18.62
N LEU A 7 14.88 -20.67 -18.34
CA LEU A 7 15.69 -20.68 -17.13
C LEU A 7 14.91 -20.22 -15.89
N VAL A 8 14.10 -19.17 -16.00
CA VAL A 8 13.15 -18.75 -14.96
C VAL A 8 12.18 -19.90 -14.66
N GLY A 9 11.66 -20.58 -15.68
CA GLY A 9 10.81 -21.77 -15.49
C GLY A 9 11.50 -22.90 -14.74
N ASN A 10 12.80 -23.15 -14.99
CA ASN A 10 13.57 -24.12 -14.19
C ASN A 10 13.66 -23.71 -12.71
N ALA A 11 13.90 -22.44 -12.41
CA ALA A 11 13.95 -21.95 -11.04
C ALA A 11 12.59 -22.02 -10.33
N CYS A 12 11.49 -21.70 -11.03
CA CYS A 12 10.14 -21.93 -10.51
C CYS A 12 9.92 -23.40 -10.12
N ALA A 13 10.38 -24.35 -10.95
CA ALA A 13 10.26 -25.77 -10.64
C ALA A 13 11.06 -26.18 -9.38
N LEU A 14 12.19 -25.54 -9.10
CA LEU A 14 12.93 -25.75 -7.85
C LEU A 14 12.13 -25.25 -6.64
N VAL A 15 11.60 -24.03 -6.71
CA VAL A 15 10.77 -23.44 -5.64
C VAL A 15 9.53 -24.29 -5.38
N GLU A 16 8.85 -24.77 -6.42
CA GLU A 16 7.69 -25.65 -6.29
C GLU A 16 8.02 -26.99 -5.63
N LYS A 17 9.14 -27.60 -6.01
CA LYS A 17 9.64 -28.82 -5.35
C LYS A 17 9.91 -28.58 -3.87
N SER A 18 10.52 -27.45 -3.52
CA SER A 18 10.81 -27.09 -2.14
C SER A 18 9.56 -26.77 -1.33
N ARG A 19 8.58 -26.12 -1.94
CA ARG A 19 7.26 -25.90 -1.32
C ARG A 19 6.57 -27.22 -1.00
N ALA A 20 6.60 -28.17 -1.94
CA ALA A 20 6.02 -29.51 -1.73
C ALA A 20 6.75 -30.27 -0.59
N HIS A 21 8.06 -30.10 -0.46
CA HIS A 21 8.85 -30.70 0.61
C HIS A 21 8.43 -30.19 2.01
N LEU A 22 8.17 -28.88 2.12
CA LEU A 22 7.85 -28.22 3.40
C LEU A 22 6.35 -28.21 3.72
N ALA A 23 5.48 -28.70 2.82
CA ALA A 23 4.03 -28.55 2.95
C ALA A 23 3.41 -29.20 4.20
N ALA A 24 4.09 -30.17 4.80
CA ALA A 24 3.66 -30.86 6.01
C ALA A 24 4.36 -30.35 7.29
N CYS A 25 5.31 -29.42 7.17
CA CYS A 25 6.02 -28.84 8.31
C CYS A 25 5.14 -27.80 9.00
N ASP A 26 5.31 -27.65 10.30
CA ASP A 26 4.79 -26.48 11.01
C ASP A 26 5.55 -25.23 10.52
N VAL A 27 4.83 -24.16 10.20
CA VAL A 27 5.42 -22.94 9.64
C VAL A 27 6.39 -22.27 10.61
N ASP A 28 6.17 -22.41 11.91
CA ASP A 28 7.03 -21.82 12.93
C ASP A 28 8.38 -22.57 13.03
N ASP A 29 8.39 -23.86 12.74
CA ASP A 29 9.61 -24.68 12.74
C ASP A 29 10.49 -24.45 11.50
N VAL A 30 9.90 -23.99 10.38
CA VAL A 30 10.59 -23.78 9.09
C VAL A 30 10.44 -22.36 8.55
N GLN A 31 10.30 -21.38 9.45
CA GLN A 31 9.99 -19.99 9.09
C GLN A 31 11.03 -19.38 8.13
N MET A 32 12.32 -19.70 8.31
CA MET A 32 13.39 -19.20 7.44
C MET A 32 13.27 -19.74 6.02
N GLU A 33 12.98 -21.03 5.86
CA GLU A 33 12.79 -21.67 4.57
C GLU A 33 11.53 -21.15 3.88
N VAL A 34 10.43 -21.02 4.61
CA VAL A 34 9.17 -20.48 4.09
C VAL A 34 9.33 -19.03 3.63
N TYR A 35 10.06 -18.20 4.39
CA TYR A 35 10.38 -16.83 3.98
C TYR A 35 11.20 -16.79 2.68
N ASP A 36 12.27 -17.60 2.60
CA ASP A 36 13.11 -17.67 1.40
C ASP A 36 12.32 -18.14 0.16
N LEU A 37 11.39 -19.09 0.34
CA LEU A 37 10.50 -19.54 -0.74
C LEU A 37 9.48 -18.46 -1.13
N ALA A 38 8.91 -17.75 -0.16
CA ALA A 38 7.97 -16.67 -0.44
C ALA A 38 8.64 -15.53 -1.24
N LEU A 39 9.84 -15.09 -0.81
CA LEU A 39 10.63 -14.10 -1.52
C LEU A 39 11.03 -14.58 -2.92
N SER A 40 11.53 -15.82 -3.03
CA SER A 40 11.91 -16.42 -4.32
C SER A 40 10.72 -16.53 -5.28
N THR A 41 9.53 -16.85 -4.76
CA THR A 41 8.29 -16.89 -5.55
C THR A 41 7.93 -15.50 -6.07
N ALA A 42 8.02 -14.47 -5.21
CA ALA A 42 7.72 -13.09 -5.58
C ALA A 42 8.68 -12.56 -6.66
N GLU A 43 9.98 -12.77 -6.50
CA GLU A 43 10.99 -12.36 -7.48
C GLU A 43 10.82 -13.11 -8.81
N LEU A 44 10.60 -14.43 -8.79
CA LEU A 44 10.36 -15.20 -10.03
C LEU A 44 9.05 -14.80 -10.72
N ARG A 45 8.02 -14.42 -9.95
CA ARG A 45 6.79 -13.88 -10.53
C ARG A 45 7.07 -12.55 -11.23
N ALA A 46 7.80 -11.64 -10.59
CA ALA A 46 8.24 -10.39 -11.20
C ALA A 46 9.11 -10.63 -12.45
N ALA A 47 10.01 -11.60 -12.42
CA ALA A 47 10.83 -11.96 -13.59
C ALA A 47 9.98 -12.43 -14.76
N ASN A 48 8.92 -13.22 -14.53
CA ASN A 48 7.98 -13.59 -15.58
C ASN A 48 7.23 -12.38 -16.14
N VAL A 49 6.78 -11.45 -15.29
CA VAL A 49 6.15 -10.19 -15.74
C VAL A 49 7.13 -9.37 -16.60
N MET A 50 8.39 -9.27 -16.22
CA MET A 50 9.43 -8.58 -17.00
C MET A 50 9.70 -9.25 -18.36
N LEU A 51 9.63 -10.58 -18.43
CA LEU A 51 9.76 -11.32 -19.68
C LEU A 51 8.57 -11.07 -20.62
N ASP A 52 7.35 -11.04 -20.08
CA ASP A 52 6.13 -10.74 -20.84
C ASP A 52 6.15 -9.29 -21.34
N TYR A 53 6.54 -8.34 -20.49
CA TYR A 53 6.77 -6.94 -20.84
C TYR A 53 7.80 -6.78 -21.98
N ALA A 54 8.93 -7.48 -21.90
CA ALA A 54 10.00 -7.38 -22.89
C ALA A 54 9.65 -7.98 -24.27
N GLU A 55 8.58 -8.77 -24.36
CA GLU A 55 8.05 -9.33 -25.62
C GLU A 55 6.97 -8.45 -26.26
N GLN A 56 6.50 -7.40 -25.58
CA GLN A 56 5.57 -6.45 -26.20
C GLN A 56 6.23 -5.73 -27.39
N PRO A 57 5.49 -5.29 -28.43
CA PRO A 57 6.10 -4.61 -29.57
C PRO A 57 6.64 -3.22 -29.22
N ALA A 58 7.80 -2.82 -29.76
CA ALA A 58 8.29 -1.44 -29.69
C ALA A 58 9.20 -1.12 -30.90
N THR A 59 9.80 0.07 -30.93
CA THR A 59 10.84 0.36 -31.93
C THR A 59 12.06 -0.55 -31.70
N PRO A 60 12.87 -0.85 -32.73
CA PRO A 60 14.02 -1.76 -32.57
C PRO A 60 14.97 -1.37 -31.42
N ASP A 61 15.22 -0.06 -31.24
CA ASP A 61 16.06 0.45 -30.15
C ASP A 61 15.43 0.25 -28.77
N GLU A 62 14.11 0.48 -28.64
CA GLU A 62 13.38 0.23 -27.40
C GLU A 62 13.29 -1.27 -27.08
N GLU A 63 13.06 -2.11 -28.09
CA GLU A 63 13.05 -3.57 -27.93
C GLU A 63 14.40 -4.08 -27.44
N ALA A 64 15.51 -3.61 -28.03
CA ALA A 64 16.84 -3.99 -27.59
C ALA A 64 17.11 -3.56 -26.14
N PHE A 65 16.72 -2.34 -25.77
CA PHE A 65 16.94 -1.82 -24.43
C PHE A 65 16.12 -2.56 -23.37
N LYS A 66 14.81 -2.69 -23.57
CA LYS A 66 13.93 -3.38 -22.61
C LYS A 66 14.26 -4.85 -22.45
N GLN A 67 14.61 -5.54 -23.54
CA GLN A 67 15.02 -6.95 -23.47
C GLN A 67 16.33 -7.12 -22.71
N SER A 68 17.25 -6.16 -22.82
CA SER A 68 18.53 -6.21 -22.09
C SER A 68 18.32 -5.98 -20.59
N LEU A 69 17.48 -5.02 -20.21
CA LEU A 69 17.08 -4.80 -18.81
C LEU A 69 16.31 -6.00 -18.23
N ALA A 70 15.36 -6.57 -18.98
CA ALA A 70 14.62 -7.75 -18.52
C ALA A 70 15.53 -8.97 -18.31
N ARG A 71 16.52 -9.18 -19.19
CA ARG A 71 17.52 -10.26 -19.01
C ARG A 71 18.40 -10.01 -17.79
N LEU A 72 18.84 -8.76 -17.58
CA LEU A 72 19.60 -8.36 -16.40
C LEU A 72 18.80 -8.67 -15.12
N TYR A 73 17.54 -8.24 -15.07
CA TYR A 73 16.64 -8.50 -13.94
C TYR A 73 16.44 -10.00 -13.70
N CYS A 74 16.19 -10.78 -14.75
CA CYS A 74 16.08 -12.24 -14.64
C CYS A 74 17.37 -12.87 -14.12
N ALA A 75 18.55 -12.40 -14.55
CA ALA A 75 19.82 -12.94 -14.11
C ALA A 75 20.07 -12.64 -12.62
N ASP A 76 19.82 -11.42 -12.18
CA ASP A 76 19.91 -11.02 -10.77
C ASP A 76 18.94 -11.82 -9.88
N THR A 77 17.68 -11.93 -10.31
CA THR A 77 16.68 -12.78 -9.65
C THR A 77 17.13 -14.23 -9.54
N LEU A 78 17.63 -14.81 -10.64
CA LEU A 78 18.12 -16.19 -10.64
C LEU A 78 19.32 -16.36 -9.71
N ALA A 79 20.25 -15.40 -9.67
CA ALA A 79 21.38 -15.43 -8.75
C ALA A 79 20.92 -15.42 -7.28
N GLY A 80 19.98 -14.54 -6.92
CA GLY A 80 19.41 -14.47 -5.57
C GLY A 80 18.68 -15.75 -5.15
N VAL A 81 17.78 -16.24 -6.00
CA VAL A 81 17.02 -17.48 -5.76
C VAL A 81 17.95 -18.68 -5.61
N LEU A 82 18.93 -18.83 -6.50
CA LEU A 82 19.87 -19.94 -6.44
C LEU A 82 20.80 -19.83 -5.23
N GLY A 83 21.22 -18.63 -4.83
CA GLY A 83 21.99 -18.41 -3.60
C GLY A 83 21.26 -18.92 -2.36
N ARG A 84 19.98 -18.56 -2.21
CA ARG A 84 19.13 -19.01 -1.09
C ARG A 84 18.92 -20.52 -1.11
N LEU A 85 18.52 -21.09 -2.25
CA LEU A 85 18.20 -22.51 -2.34
C LEU A 85 19.43 -23.42 -2.28
N ARG A 86 20.55 -23.04 -2.90
CA ARG A 86 21.74 -23.90 -3.02
C ARG A 86 22.52 -24.00 -1.71
N SER A 87 22.62 -22.89 -0.99
CA SER A 87 23.36 -22.82 0.29
C SER A 87 22.81 -23.80 1.33
N ARG A 88 21.50 -24.10 1.29
CA ARG A 88 20.81 -25.01 2.20
C ARG A 88 19.94 -26.05 1.47
N HIS A 89 20.41 -26.55 0.33
CA HIS A 89 19.59 -27.36 -0.59
C HIS A 89 18.87 -28.56 0.06
N SER A 90 19.47 -29.21 1.07
CA SER A 90 18.83 -30.31 1.79
C SER A 90 17.61 -29.87 2.60
N ALA A 91 17.63 -28.67 3.21
CA ALA A 91 16.49 -28.11 3.95
C ALA A 91 15.29 -27.82 3.03
N PHE A 92 15.56 -27.69 1.73
CA PHE A 92 14.57 -27.44 0.69
C PHE A 92 14.18 -28.71 -0.09
N GLY A 93 14.62 -29.90 0.34
CA GLY A 93 14.37 -31.16 -0.37
C GLY A 93 15.03 -31.25 -1.75
N LEU A 94 16.07 -30.44 -1.99
CA LEU A 94 16.82 -30.37 -3.24
C LEU A 94 18.14 -31.14 -3.14
N ARG A 95 18.73 -31.44 -4.29
CA ARG A 95 20.05 -32.07 -4.44
C ARG A 95 20.96 -31.17 -5.28
N THR A 96 22.27 -31.30 -5.13
CA THR A 96 23.25 -30.56 -5.95
C THR A 96 22.98 -30.68 -7.46
N GLY A 97 22.58 -31.87 -7.93
CA GLY A 97 22.27 -32.12 -9.34
C GLY A 97 20.97 -31.46 -9.86
N ASP A 98 20.12 -30.92 -8.98
CA ASP A 98 18.90 -30.22 -9.40
C ASP A 98 19.23 -28.82 -9.98
N PHE A 99 20.42 -28.26 -9.68
CA PHE A 99 20.88 -26.97 -10.18
C PHE A 99 21.61 -27.10 -11.53
N LYS A 100 20.95 -26.70 -12.62
CA LYS A 100 21.50 -26.84 -13.98
C LYS A 100 22.65 -25.86 -14.25
N PRO A 101 23.80 -26.28 -14.82
CA PRO A 101 24.91 -25.38 -15.18
C PRO A 101 24.55 -24.26 -16.18
N ALA A 102 23.45 -24.44 -16.93
CA ALA A 102 22.96 -23.41 -17.85
C ALA A 102 22.42 -22.15 -17.13
N LEU A 103 22.01 -22.28 -15.87
CA LEU A 103 21.60 -21.16 -15.02
C LEU A 103 22.80 -20.27 -14.70
N GLU A 104 23.90 -20.87 -14.24
CA GLU A 104 25.15 -20.16 -13.90
C GLU A 104 25.70 -19.42 -15.11
N ARG A 105 25.83 -20.11 -16.26
CA ARG A 105 26.30 -19.44 -17.48
C ARG A 105 25.43 -18.24 -17.88
N PHE A 106 24.11 -18.34 -17.72
CA PHE A 106 23.23 -17.21 -18.03
C PHE A 106 23.41 -16.03 -17.05
N ILE A 107 23.61 -16.35 -15.77
CA ILE A 107 23.92 -15.35 -14.74
C ILE A 107 25.24 -14.66 -15.06
N ASP A 108 26.30 -15.43 -15.33
CA ASP A 108 27.62 -14.91 -15.69
C ASP A 108 27.54 -14.03 -16.95
N ASP A 109 26.86 -14.50 -18.00
CA ASP A 109 26.70 -13.77 -19.26
C ASP A 109 25.99 -12.41 -19.04
N CYS A 110 24.95 -12.37 -18.21
CA CYS A 110 24.09 -11.19 -18.05
C CYS A 110 24.55 -10.23 -16.95
N LEU A 111 25.21 -10.73 -15.90
CA LEU A 111 25.77 -9.92 -14.82
C LEU A 111 27.25 -9.55 -15.08
N ASP A 112 27.80 -9.88 -16.26
CA ASP A 112 29.14 -9.46 -16.64
C ASP A 112 29.30 -7.94 -16.45
N PRO A 113 30.37 -7.49 -15.74
CA PRO A 113 30.56 -6.08 -15.44
C PRO A 113 30.53 -5.16 -16.66
N SER A 114 30.99 -5.63 -17.83
CA SER A 114 30.99 -4.84 -19.06
C SER A 114 29.57 -4.66 -19.61
N HIS A 115 28.72 -5.68 -19.50
CA HIS A 115 27.32 -5.60 -19.90
C HIS A 115 26.54 -4.66 -18.97
N VAL A 116 26.69 -4.80 -17.66
CA VAL A 116 26.03 -3.93 -16.66
C VAL A 116 26.48 -2.47 -16.84
N ALA A 117 27.78 -2.22 -17.01
CA ALA A 117 28.29 -0.88 -17.28
C ALA A 117 27.78 -0.30 -18.61
N GLY A 118 27.59 -1.14 -19.64
CA GLY A 118 26.98 -0.76 -20.90
C GLY A 118 25.54 -0.27 -20.72
N LEU A 119 24.72 -1.03 -19.99
CA LEU A 119 23.35 -0.65 -19.66
C LEU A 119 23.29 0.65 -18.85
N GLY A 120 24.17 0.80 -17.86
CA GLY A 120 24.27 2.04 -17.07
C GLY A 120 24.59 3.27 -17.94
N LYS A 121 25.46 3.13 -18.95
CA LYS A 121 25.72 4.20 -19.93
C LYS A 121 24.47 4.56 -20.74
N THR A 122 23.71 3.56 -21.18
CA THR A 122 22.44 3.76 -21.90
C THR A 122 21.41 4.50 -21.04
N VAL A 123 21.22 4.09 -19.79
CA VAL A 123 20.33 4.79 -18.83
C VAL A 123 20.75 6.24 -18.64
N ARG A 124 22.06 6.50 -18.49
CA ARG A 124 22.58 7.87 -18.34
C ARG A 124 22.37 8.72 -19.60
N GLN A 125 22.60 8.15 -20.79
CA GLN A 125 22.32 8.84 -22.07
C GLN A 125 20.84 9.19 -22.23
N ARG A 126 19.96 8.39 -21.62
CA ARG A 126 18.51 8.61 -21.55
C ARG A 126 18.08 9.48 -20.37
N GLN A 127 19.01 10.08 -19.63
CA GLN A 127 18.73 10.92 -18.46
C GLN A 127 17.85 10.20 -17.41
N GLY A 128 18.19 8.95 -17.09
CA GLY A 128 17.44 8.16 -16.10
C GLY A 128 16.12 7.56 -16.61
N ARG A 129 15.66 7.95 -17.82
CA ARG A 129 14.41 7.42 -18.39
C ARG A 129 14.54 5.93 -18.72
N GLY A 130 13.62 5.16 -18.17
CA GLY A 130 13.43 3.75 -18.48
C GLY A 130 12.97 3.51 -19.92
N PRO A 131 12.85 2.23 -20.32
CA PRO A 131 12.21 1.84 -21.57
C PRO A 131 10.72 2.21 -21.59
N VAL A 132 10.11 2.17 -22.78
CA VAL A 132 8.66 2.43 -22.98
C VAL A 132 7.79 1.63 -22.00
N ASP A 133 6.83 2.28 -21.35
CA ASP A 133 5.99 1.70 -20.27
C ASP A 133 4.71 0.99 -20.76
N HIS A 134 4.35 1.19 -22.04
CA HIS A 134 3.13 0.65 -22.65
C HIS A 134 1.82 1.08 -21.97
N LEU A 135 1.82 2.22 -21.27
CA LEU A 135 0.58 2.84 -20.81
C LEU A 135 -0.28 3.29 -21.99
N ASP A 136 -1.60 3.27 -21.82
CA ASP A 136 -2.52 3.91 -22.77
C ASP A 136 -2.42 5.44 -22.68
N ASP A 137 -3.07 6.14 -23.63
CA ASP A 137 -3.03 7.60 -23.72
C ASP A 137 -3.62 8.27 -22.48
N GLU A 138 -4.65 7.67 -21.85
CA GLU A 138 -5.30 8.21 -20.66
C GLU A 138 -4.34 8.18 -19.46
N LYS A 139 -3.72 7.03 -19.20
CA LYS A 139 -2.77 6.85 -18.11
C LYS A 139 -1.47 7.63 -18.35
N SER A 140 -1.05 7.77 -19.61
CA SER A 140 0.08 8.62 -19.99
C SER A 140 -0.21 10.11 -19.71
N LEU A 141 -1.42 10.58 -20.03
CA LEU A 141 -1.84 11.95 -19.71
C LEU A 141 -1.94 12.18 -18.20
N MET A 142 -2.46 11.20 -17.45
CA MET A 142 -2.48 11.26 -15.98
C MET A 142 -1.05 11.37 -15.43
N ARG A 143 -0.12 10.55 -15.91
CA ARG A 143 1.29 10.59 -15.51
C ARG A 143 1.88 11.98 -15.69
N GLU A 144 1.74 12.56 -16.88
CA GLU A 144 2.28 13.90 -17.18
C GLU A 144 1.66 14.97 -16.29
N THR A 145 0.34 14.94 -16.10
CA THR A 145 -0.38 15.90 -15.27
C THR A 145 0.14 15.89 -13.83
N PHE A 146 0.26 14.70 -13.22
CA PHE A 146 0.72 14.59 -11.83
C PHE A 146 2.23 14.75 -11.68
N ARG A 147 3.01 14.44 -12.72
CA ARG A 147 4.43 14.78 -12.78
C ARG A 147 4.65 16.28 -12.72
N GLN A 148 3.95 17.03 -13.58
CA GLN A 148 4.02 18.48 -13.61
C GLN A 148 3.58 19.07 -12.27
N PHE A 149 2.46 18.58 -11.70
CA PHE A 149 2.01 18.99 -10.37
C PHE A 149 3.07 18.72 -9.29
N ALA A 150 3.68 17.54 -9.31
CA ALA A 150 4.73 17.19 -8.36
C ALA A 150 5.93 18.16 -8.46
N GLU A 151 6.37 18.48 -9.67
CA GLU A 151 7.49 19.40 -9.92
C GLU A 151 7.20 20.84 -9.51
N GLU A 152 6.01 21.34 -9.82
CA GLU A 152 5.66 22.74 -9.60
C GLU A 152 5.17 23.03 -8.18
N ARG A 153 4.52 22.06 -7.52
CA ARG A 153 3.79 22.28 -6.26
C ARG A 153 4.33 21.47 -5.09
N VAL A 154 4.87 20.28 -5.32
CA VAL A 154 5.32 19.37 -4.25
C VAL A 154 6.81 19.52 -3.97
N VAL A 155 7.66 19.36 -4.99
CA VAL A 155 9.13 19.40 -4.88
C VAL A 155 9.62 20.68 -4.20
N PRO A 156 9.12 21.89 -4.53
CA PRO A 156 9.61 23.13 -3.91
C PRO A 156 9.35 23.21 -2.40
N LEU A 157 8.33 22.50 -1.89
CA LEU A 157 7.92 22.53 -0.49
C LEU A 157 8.42 21.33 0.31
N ALA A 158 8.82 20.24 -0.35
CA ALA A 158 9.15 18.96 0.29
C ALA A 158 10.25 19.07 1.37
N ALA A 159 11.33 19.79 1.07
CA ALA A 159 12.46 19.93 1.99
C ALA A 159 12.12 20.78 3.22
N ASP A 160 11.30 21.82 3.04
CA ASP A 160 10.82 22.69 4.11
C ASP A 160 9.86 21.93 5.04
N ILE A 161 8.89 21.19 4.47
CA ILE A 161 7.97 20.32 5.21
C ILE A 161 8.76 19.37 6.13
N HIS A 162 9.80 18.73 5.60
CA HIS A 162 10.63 17.83 6.38
C HIS A 162 11.44 18.53 7.47
N ARG A 163 12.19 19.59 7.12
CA ARG A 163 13.13 20.24 8.05
C ARG A 163 12.44 21.04 9.14
N GLN A 164 11.25 21.57 8.87
CA GLN A 164 10.46 22.36 9.81
C GLN A 164 9.34 21.57 10.48
N ASP A 165 9.27 20.25 10.25
CA ASP A 165 8.24 19.36 10.79
C ASP A 165 6.80 19.84 10.54
N ARG A 166 6.56 20.46 9.38
CA ARG A 166 5.26 21.07 9.05
C ARG A 166 4.25 20.01 8.67
N VAL A 167 2.97 20.34 8.87
CA VAL A 167 1.87 19.62 8.22
C VAL A 167 1.87 19.97 6.73
N ILE A 168 1.38 19.08 5.88
CA ILE A 168 1.21 19.34 4.44
C ILE A 168 0.38 20.62 4.24
N PRO A 169 0.89 21.63 3.50
CA PRO A 169 0.17 22.85 3.23
C PRO A 169 -1.09 22.62 2.39
N ASP A 170 -2.13 23.42 2.64
CA ASP A 170 -3.39 23.37 1.88
C ASP A 170 -3.18 23.62 0.38
N THR A 171 -2.14 24.37 -0.02
CA THR A 171 -1.81 24.56 -1.44
C THR A 171 -1.52 23.27 -2.19
N ILE A 172 -1.00 22.23 -1.52
CA ILE A 172 -0.83 20.89 -2.10
C ILE A 172 -2.17 20.15 -2.06
N ILE A 173 -2.86 20.16 -0.93
CA ILE A 173 -4.11 19.41 -0.73
C ILE A 173 -5.20 19.90 -1.70
N ASP A 174 -5.42 21.21 -1.78
CA ASP A 174 -6.41 21.84 -2.65
C ASP A 174 -6.09 21.61 -4.12
N GLY A 175 -4.81 21.70 -4.51
CA GLY A 175 -4.39 21.36 -5.87
C GLY A 175 -4.70 19.90 -6.23
N LEU A 176 -4.53 18.96 -5.28
CA LEU A 176 -4.92 17.56 -5.48
C LEU A 176 -6.44 17.37 -5.51
N ARG A 177 -7.22 18.19 -4.78
CA ARG A 177 -8.70 18.20 -4.87
C ARG A 177 -9.16 18.67 -6.25
N GLU A 178 -8.59 19.76 -6.75
CA GLU A 178 -8.90 20.33 -8.08
C GLU A 178 -8.61 19.32 -9.20
N LEU A 179 -7.55 18.52 -9.07
CA LEU A 179 -7.21 17.44 -10.00
C LEU A 179 -8.05 16.16 -9.81
N GLY A 180 -8.97 16.11 -8.85
CA GLY A 180 -9.78 14.93 -8.56
C GLY A 180 -9.00 13.74 -7.98
N CYS A 181 -7.81 13.98 -7.43
CA CYS A 181 -6.85 12.94 -7.03
C CYS A 181 -7.42 11.98 -5.96
N PHE A 182 -8.20 12.50 -5.02
CA PHE A 182 -8.82 11.71 -3.96
C PHE A 182 -9.95 10.79 -4.46
N GLY A 183 -10.50 11.08 -5.64
CA GLY A 183 -11.54 10.30 -6.32
C GLY A 183 -11.05 9.10 -7.11
N LEU A 184 -9.74 8.87 -7.23
CA LEU A 184 -9.18 7.80 -8.06
C LEU A 184 -9.61 6.38 -7.66
N SER A 185 -9.98 6.15 -6.40
CA SER A 185 -10.52 4.87 -5.91
C SER A 185 -12.03 4.84 -5.76
N VAL A 186 -12.71 5.96 -5.97
CA VAL A 186 -14.15 6.07 -5.77
C VAL A 186 -14.85 5.87 -7.12
N PRO A 187 -15.88 5.02 -7.20
CA PRO A 187 -16.62 4.83 -8.45
C PRO A 187 -17.26 6.12 -8.97
N ALA A 188 -17.34 6.25 -10.29
CA ALA A 188 -17.90 7.43 -10.96
C ALA A 188 -19.33 7.78 -10.49
N ARG A 189 -20.19 6.78 -10.22
CA ARG A 189 -21.53 7.00 -9.66
C ARG A 189 -21.56 7.70 -8.29
N TYR A 190 -20.43 7.76 -7.59
CA TYR A 190 -20.27 8.47 -6.33
C TYR A 190 -19.39 9.73 -6.48
N GLY A 191 -19.15 10.21 -7.71
CA GLY A 191 -18.38 11.43 -7.97
C GLY A 191 -16.86 11.23 -8.01
N GLY A 192 -16.37 9.98 -8.09
CA GLY A 192 -14.95 9.69 -8.29
C GLY A 192 -14.58 9.47 -9.76
N LEU A 193 -13.37 8.94 -9.97
CA LEU A 193 -12.79 8.70 -11.30
C LEU A 193 -12.63 7.21 -11.64
N LYS A 194 -12.87 6.30 -10.68
CA LYS A 194 -12.82 4.85 -10.93
C LYS A 194 -14.02 4.45 -11.80
N PRO A 195 -13.82 3.74 -12.92
CA PRO A 195 -14.92 3.21 -13.70
C PRO A 195 -15.86 2.33 -12.86
N ASP A 196 -17.17 2.44 -13.11
CA ASP A 196 -18.15 1.62 -12.41
C ASP A 196 -18.01 0.14 -12.80
N GLY A 197 -17.81 -0.74 -11.81
CA GLY A 197 -17.75 -2.20 -12.02
C GLY A 197 -16.36 -2.75 -12.39
N ASP A 198 -15.36 -1.88 -12.52
CA ASP A 198 -13.96 -2.29 -12.71
C ASP A 198 -13.18 -2.19 -11.39
N GLU A 199 -12.16 -3.04 -11.22
CA GLU A 199 -11.13 -2.95 -10.17
C GLU A 199 -9.86 -2.24 -10.66
N ASP A 200 -9.85 -1.71 -11.90
CA ASP A 200 -8.69 -1.01 -12.45
C ASP A 200 -8.15 0.04 -11.49
N SER A 201 -6.91 -0.21 -11.08
CA SER A 201 -6.16 0.57 -10.10
C SER A 201 -4.91 1.20 -10.74
N LEU A 202 -4.71 1.03 -12.06
CA LEU A 202 -3.49 1.47 -12.75
C LEU A 202 -3.37 3.00 -12.73
N GLY A 203 -4.48 3.72 -12.91
CA GLY A 203 -4.49 5.18 -12.76
C GLY A 203 -3.99 5.63 -11.39
N MET A 204 -4.40 4.92 -10.34
CA MET A 204 -3.95 5.21 -8.98
C MET A 204 -2.46 4.88 -8.78
N VAL A 205 -1.95 3.80 -9.37
CA VAL A 205 -0.52 3.46 -9.32
C VAL A 205 0.31 4.57 -9.96
N VAL A 206 -0.04 4.98 -11.18
CA VAL A 206 0.67 6.02 -11.93
C VAL A 206 0.71 7.34 -11.16
N VAL A 207 -0.43 7.77 -10.61
CA VAL A 207 -0.50 9.02 -9.84
C VAL A 207 0.34 8.95 -8.57
N THR A 208 0.26 7.82 -7.84
CA THR A 208 1.05 7.64 -6.63
C THR A 208 2.55 7.59 -6.89
N GLU A 209 2.98 7.00 -8.00
CA GLU A 209 4.38 7.01 -8.42
C GLU A 209 4.88 8.45 -8.61
N GLU A 210 4.19 9.27 -9.40
CA GLU A 210 4.62 10.64 -9.69
C GLU A 210 4.57 11.55 -8.46
N LEU A 211 3.54 11.43 -7.61
CA LEU A 211 3.47 12.19 -6.36
C LEU A 211 4.56 11.77 -5.37
N SER A 212 4.89 10.49 -5.30
CA SER A 212 5.95 9.97 -4.44
C SER A 212 7.33 10.34 -4.93
N ARG A 213 7.51 10.45 -6.25
CA ARG A 213 8.72 10.99 -6.89
C ARG A 213 8.95 12.44 -6.46
N GLY A 214 7.89 13.26 -6.41
CA GLY A 214 7.99 14.61 -5.88
C GLY A 214 8.30 14.66 -4.38
N SER A 215 7.53 13.93 -3.57
CA SER A 215 7.82 13.67 -2.16
C SER A 215 6.82 12.69 -1.56
N LEU A 216 7.33 11.57 -1.04
CA LEU A 216 6.51 10.59 -0.31
C LEU A 216 5.71 11.23 0.85
N GLY A 217 6.37 12.07 1.65
CA GLY A 217 5.78 12.65 2.86
C GLY A 217 4.85 13.83 2.60
N ALA A 218 5.08 14.58 1.52
CA ALA A 218 4.29 15.77 1.20
C ALA A 218 3.09 15.48 0.29
N ALA A 219 3.15 14.44 -0.55
CA ALA A 219 2.05 14.13 -1.48
C ALA A 219 1.85 12.63 -1.72
N GLY A 220 2.94 11.86 -1.86
CA GLY A 220 2.91 10.47 -2.33
C GLY A 220 2.04 9.50 -1.53
N SER A 221 1.71 9.81 -0.27
CA SER A 221 0.86 8.95 0.55
C SER A 221 -0.53 9.50 0.86
N LEU A 222 -0.91 10.67 0.31
CA LEU A 222 -2.20 11.30 0.60
C LEU A 222 -3.40 10.47 0.12
N ILE A 223 -3.28 9.75 -1.00
CA ILE A 223 -4.41 9.01 -1.59
C ILE A 223 -4.60 7.58 -1.06
N THR A 224 -3.60 7.02 -0.35
CA THR A 224 -3.70 5.66 0.19
C THR A 224 -4.82 5.52 1.23
N ARG A 225 -5.07 6.54 2.06
CA ARG A 225 -6.09 6.48 3.12
C ARG A 225 -7.51 6.57 2.54
N PRO A 226 -7.80 7.53 1.63
CA PRO A 226 -9.02 7.53 0.82
C PRO A 226 -9.29 6.18 0.15
N GLU A 227 -8.27 5.54 -0.45
CA GLU A 227 -8.45 4.23 -1.08
C GLU A 227 -8.92 3.16 -0.08
N ILE A 228 -8.21 3.03 1.05
CA ILE A 228 -8.51 2.01 2.06
C ILE A 228 -9.93 2.21 2.59
N MET A 229 -10.31 3.46 2.88
CA MET A 229 -11.65 3.76 3.40
C MET A 229 -12.73 3.54 2.34
N ALA A 230 -12.53 3.99 1.10
CA ALA A 230 -13.48 3.78 0.01
C ALA A 230 -13.74 2.29 -0.24
N ARG A 231 -12.67 1.47 -0.31
CA ARG A 231 -12.80 0.01 -0.46
C ARG A 231 -13.56 -0.63 0.70
N ALA A 232 -13.27 -0.24 1.95
CA ALA A 232 -13.97 -0.78 3.12
C ALA A 232 -15.46 -0.42 3.12
N VAL A 233 -15.82 0.84 2.81
CA VAL A 233 -17.22 1.30 2.72
C VAL A 233 -17.95 0.65 1.55
N LEU A 234 -17.29 0.47 0.40
CA LEU A 234 -17.87 -0.26 -0.74
C LEU A 234 -18.14 -1.73 -0.40
N ALA A 235 -17.23 -2.37 0.35
CA ALA A 235 -17.33 -3.78 0.71
C ALA A 235 -18.38 -4.07 1.80
N GLY A 236 -18.59 -3.13 2.73
CA GLY A 236 -19.37 -3.39 3.94
C GLY A 236 -20.41 -2.35 4.32
N GLY A 237 -20.38 -1.16 3.74
CA GLY A 237 -21.29 -0.08 4.10
C GLY A 237 -22.72 -0.30 3.62
N THR A 238 -23.68 0.24 4.36
CA THR A 238 -25.06 0.37 3.89
C THR A 238 -25.14 1.35 2.72
N ASP A 239 -26.23 1.35 1.95
CA ASP A 239 -26.36 2.29 0.84
C ASP A 239 -26.41 3.75 1.31
N ALA A 240 -26.96 3.99 2.51
CA ALA A 240 -26.90 5.30 3.17
C ALA A 240 -25.46 5.70 3.51
N GLN A 241 -24.65 4.78 4.03
CA GLN A 241 -23.24 5.03 4.32
C GLN A 241 -22.43 5.27 3.04
N LYS A 242 -22.67 4.50 1.96
CA LYS A 242 -22.02 4.72 0.67
C LYS A 242 -22.35 6.10 0.11
N ALA A 243 -23.63 6.48 0.11
CA ALA A 243 -24.09 7.78 -0.36
C ALA A 243 -23.54 8.94 0.49
N ARG A 244 -23.35 8.74 1.79
CA ARG A 244 -22.77 9.73 2.70
C ARG A 244 -21.26 9.90 2.49
N TRP A 245 -20.52 8.80 2.48
CA TRP A 245 -19.06 8.84 2.62
C TRP A 245 -18.31 8.92 1.30
N LEU A 246 -18.75 8.20 0.28
CA LEU A 246 -17.96 8.07 -0.96
C LEU A 246 -17.79 9.40 -1.72
N PRO A 247 -18.83 10.26 -1.84
CA PRO A 247 -18.65 11.57 -2.46
C PRO A 247 -17.67 12.47 -1.73
N GLY A 248 -17.72 12.50 -0.39
CA GLY A 248 -16.78 13.29 0.43
C GLY A 248 -15.35 12.77 0.32
N ILE A 249 -15.15 11.44 0.32
CA ILE A 249 -13.86 10.82 0.08
C ILE A 249 -13.33 11.19 -1.31
N ALA A 250 -14.17 11.17 -2.34
CA ALA A 250 -13.78 11.53 -3.70
C ALA A 250 -13.35 12.99 -3.83
N GLY A 251 -14.04 13.90 -3.14
CA GLY A 251 -13.71 15.32 -3.08
C GLY A 251 -12.53 15.65 -2.15
N GLY A 252 -12.05 14.70 -1.34
CA GLY A 252 -11.05 14.96 -0.31
C GLY A 252 -11.55 15.86 0.82
N ASP A 253 -12.86 15.86 1.10
CA ASP A 253 -13.48 16.58 2.20
C ASP A 253 -14.63 15.75 2.83
N PRO A 254 -14.43 15.18 4.04
CA PRO A 254 -13.24 15.34 4.87
C PRO A 254 -12.03 14.56 4.33
N LEU A 255 -10.83 14.99 4.72
CA LEU A 255 -9.64 14.14 4.66
C LEU A 255 -9.79 12.98 5.64
N VAL A 256 -9.19 11.83 5.33
CA VAL A 256 -9.43 10.59 6.08
C VAL A 256 -8.18 9.96 6.68
N ALA A 257 -8.36 9.29 7.81
CA ALA A 257 -7.37 8.45 8.43
C ALA A 257 -7.86 7.02 8.69
N ILE A 258 -6.92 6.10 8.85
CA ILE A 258 -7.11 4.67 9.12
C ILE A 258 -6.38 4.33 10.43
N SER A 259 -7.09 3.74 11.39
CA SER A 259 -6.61 3.44 12.72
C SER A 259 -6.89 1.97 13.08
N VAL A 260 -5.85 1.15 12.94
CA VAL A 260 -5.91 -0.30 13.21
C VAL A 260 -4.96 -0.66 14.33
N THR A 261 -3.69 -0.27 14.20
CA THR A 261 -2.59 -0.60 15.12
C THR A 261 -2.78 -0.04 16.52
N GLU A 262 -2.36 -0.81 17.52
CA GLU A 262 -2.36 -0.50 18.94
C GLU A 262 -0.94 -0.59 19.51
N PRO A 263 -0.64 0.00 20.68
CA PRO A 263 0.71 -0.02 21.25
C PRO A 263 1.34 -1.41 21.30
N ASP A 264 0.55 -2.42 21.68
CA ASP A 264 1.00 -3.81 21.83
C ASP A 264 0.50 -4.72 20.69
N THR A 265 -0.09 -4.18 19.62
CA THR A 265 -0.68 -4.98 18.53
C THR A 265 -0.50 -4.33 17.16
N GLY A 266 0.37 -4.92 16.34
CA GLY A 266 0.63 -4.50 14.96
C GLY A 266 0.36 -5.61 13.93
N SER A 267 1.24 -6.60 13.85
CA SER A 267 1.16 -7.68 12.86
C SER A 267 -0.04 -8.60 13.07
N ASP A 268 -0.36 -8.93 14.32
CA ASP A 268 -1.55 -9.72 14.67
C ASP A 268 -2.80 -8.84 14.81
N VAL A 269 -3.34 -8.40 13.68
CA VAL A 269 -4.54 -7.54 13.64
C VAL A 269 -5.74 -8.19 14.34
N ALA A 270 -5.80 -9.54 14.40
CA ALA A 270 -6.90 -10.24 15.06
C ALA A 270 -6.92 -10.03 16.58
N ALA A 271 -5.77 -9.64 17.18
CA ALA A 271 -5.61 -9.38 18.61
C ALA A 271 -6.03 -7.97 19.06
N VAL A 272 -6.41 -7.07 18.14
CA VAL A 272 -6.87 -5.70 18.43
C VAL A 272 -7.83 -5.67 19.62
N SER A 273 -7.54 -4.81 20.61
CA SER A 273 -8.15 -4.83 21.93
C SER A 273 -9.03 -3.62 22.25
N LEU A 274 -8.90 -2.52 21.49
CA LEU A 274 -9.73 -1.32 21.65
C LEU A 274 -11.20 -1.73 21.67
N ARG A 275 -11.88 -1.49 22.79
CA ARG A 275 -13.23 -1.99 23.04
C ARG A 275 -14.26 -1.03 22.44
N ALA A 276 -15.27 -1.59 21.79
CA ALA A 276 -16.48 -0.89 21.39
C ALA A 276 -17.68 -1.53 22.10
N SER A 277 -18.21 -0.86 23.12
CA SER A 277 -19.35 -1.34 23.91
C SER A 277 -20.64 -0.68 23.45
N ALA A 278 -21.64 -1.46 23.06
CA ALA A 278 -22.96 -0.94 22.71
C ALA A 278 -23.55 -0.18 23.91
N CYS A 279 -24.15 0.97 23.66
CA CYS A 279 -24.77 1.80 24.67
C CYS A 279 -25.94 2.60 24.10
N GLU A 280 -26.72 3.21 24.99
CA GLU A 280 -27.69 4.23 24.63
C GLU A 280 -27.42 5.46 25.51
N ARG A 281 -27.32 6.64 24.89
CA ARG A 281 -27.14 7.91 25.61
C ARG A 281 -28.14 8.93 25.09
N ASN A 282 -28.91 9.54 25.99
CA ASN A 282 -29.96 10.50 25.67
C ASN A 282 -30.92 9.97 24.57
N GLY A 283 -31.32 8.69 24.65
CA GLY A 283 -32.19 8.05 23.67
C GLY A 283 -31.56 7.76 22.31
N SER A 284 -30.25 7.97 22.15
CA SER A 284 -29.51 7.67 20.93
C SER A 284 -28.69 6.38 21.09
N PRO A 285 -28.98 5.31 20.33
CA PRO A 285 -28.17 4.11 20.35
C PRO A 285 -26.81 4.36 19.68
N GLY A 286 -25.76 3.76 20.22
CA GLY A 286 -24.41 3.93 19.72
C GLY A 286 -23.40 3.04 20.44
N TRP A 287 -22.14 3.46 20.41
CA TRP A 287 -21.01 2.71 20.93
C TRP A 287 -20.08 3.60 21.73
N LEU A 288 -19.56 3.09 22.83
CA LEU A 288 -18.44 3.71 23.56
C LEU A 288 -17.15 3.03 23.12
N LEU A 289 -16.26 3.82 22.51
CA LEU A 289 -14.92 3.38 22.13
C LEU A 289 -13.97 3.67 23.30
N ASP A 290 -13.21 2.67 23.71
CA ASP A 290 -12.36 2.74 24.90
C ASP A 290 -11.06 1.97 24.68
N GLY A 291 -9.93 2.67 24.74
CA GLY A 291 -8.60 2.09 24.54
C GLY A 291 -7.65 2.96 23.71
N GLY A 292 -6.45 2.43 23.50
CA GLY A 292 -5.37 3.11 22.76
C GLY A 292 -5.28 2.67 21.31
N LYS A 293 -4.88 3.59 20.44
CA LYS A 293 -4.39 3.35 19.07
C LYS A 293 -3.06 4.06 18.90
N THR A 294 -2.26 3.59 17.95
CA THR A 294 -0.99 4.24 17.61
C THR A 294 -0.71 4.13 16.12
N TRP A 295 0.32 4.83 15.66
CA TRP A 295 0.71 4.91 14.24
C TRP A 295 -0.43 5.35 13.31
N CYS A 296 -1.39 6.14 13.81
CA CYS A 296 -2.49 6.65 12.99
C CYS A 296 -2.02 7.84 12.17
N THR A 297 -1.56 7.57 10.95
CA THR A 297 -1.10 8.62 10.02
C THR A 297 -2.22 9.61 9.71
N PHE A 298 -1.89 10.90 9.70
CA PHE A 298 -2.79 11.99 9.33
C PHE A 298 -4.01 12.19 10.24
N ALA A 299 -3.99 11.64 11.45
CA ALA A 299 -5.11 11.78 12.38
C ALA A 299 -5.41 13.25 12.71
N GLY A 300 -4.40 14.13 12.79
CA GLY A 300 -4.60 15.57 13.01
C GLY A 300 -5.55 16.20 11.99
N LYS A 301 -5.15 16.24 10.71
CA LYS A 301 -5.95 16.84 9.62
C LYS A 301 -7.17 16.02 9.19
N ALA A 302 -7.24 14.72 9.49
CA ALA A 302 -8.39 13.91 9.12
C ALA A 302 -9.67 14.35 9.83
N GLY A 303 -10.74 14.59 9.06
CA GLY A 303 -12.08 14.82 9.59
C GLY A 303 -12.88 13.54 9.85
N ALA A 304 -12.46 12.42 9.23
CA ALA A 304 -13.01 11.10 9.46
C ALA A 304 -11.90 10.06 9.66
N ILE A 305 -12.07 9.18 10.64
CA ILE A 305 -11.10 8.13 10.99
C ILE A 305 -11.80 6.78 10.94
N LEU A 306 -11.32 5.89 10.08
CA LEU A 306 -11.75 4.50 10.05
C LEU A 306 -11.04 3.72 11.17
N VAL A 307 -11.78 3.33 12.20
CA VAL A 307 -11.26 2.71 13.43
C VAL A 307 -11.70 1.24 13.52
N LEU A 308 -10.74 0.32 13.63
CA LEU A 308 -11.03 -1.08 13.94
C LEU A 308 -11.10 -1.27 15.46
N ALA A 309 -12.20 -1.83 15.94
CA ALA A 309 -12.48 -2.02 17.37
C ALA A 309 -13.13 -3.38 17.63
N ARG A 310 -12.97 -3.88 18.86
CA ARG A 310 -13.54 -5.14 19.33
C ARG A 310 -14.93 -4.91 19.92
N THR A 311 -15.95 -5.45 19.25
CA THR A 311 -17.35 -5.42 19.71
C THR A 311 -17.78 -6.71 20.40
N ASP A 312 -16.97 -7.76 20.30
CA ASP A 312 -17.21 -9.05 20.96
C ASP A 312 -15.86 -9.71 21.29
N PRO A 313 -15.48 -9.84 22.57
CA PRO A 313 -14.24 -10.48 22.97
C PRO A 313 -14.32 -12.01 23.06
N ASP A 314 -15.53 -12.59 23.09
CA ASP A 314 -15.73 -13.99 23.46
C ASP A 314 -15.92 -14.91 22.24
N VAL A 315 -15.83 -14.36 21.02
CA VAL A 315 -16.00 -15.11 19.76
C VAL A 315 -14.72 -15.78 19.30
N SER A 316 -14.89 -16.98 18.73
CA SER A 316 -13.82 -17.74 18.08
C SER A 316 -14.14 -17.99 16.59
N PRO A 317 -13.19 -17.73 15.67
CA PRO A 317 -11.87 -17.13 15.89
C PRO A 317 -11.92 -15.63 16.27
N PRO A 318 -10.89 -15.08 16.96
CA PRO A 318 -10.92 -13.73 17.56
C PRO A 318 -11.20 -12.58 16.58
N HIS A 319 -10.83 -12.74 15.31
CA HIS A 319 -11.05 -11.70 14.29
C HIS A 319 -12.52 -11.49 13.94
N ARG A 320 -13.41 -12.45 14.26
CA ARG A 320 -14.87 -12.29 14.13
C ARG A 320 -15.46 -11.35 15.19
N GLY A 321 -14.67 -10.98 16.19
CA GLY A 321 -15.07 -10.04 17.24
C GLY A 321 -14.85 -8.58 16.87
N LEU A 322 -14.23 -8.32 15.71
CA LEU A 322 -13.80 -7.01 15.27
C LEU A 322 -14.84 -6.36 14.35
N SER A 323 -15.09 -5.08 14.59
CA SER A 323 -16.01 -4.22 13.83
C SER A 323 -15.33 -2.92 13.44
N LEU A 324 -15.80 -2.32 12.36
CA LEU A 324 -15.16 -1.14 11.76
C LEU A 324 -16.06 0.08 11.91
N PHE A 325 -15.50 1.19 12.39
CA PHE A 325 -16.24 2.41 12.69
C PHE A 325 -15.70 3.58 11.87
N VAL A 326 -16.56 4.48 11.40
CA VAL A 326 -16.17 5.78 10.89
C VAL A 326 -16.37 6.81 12.01
N VAL A 327 -15.27 7.27 12.58
CA VAL A 327 -15.26 8.25 13.68
C VAL A 327 -14.99 9.63 13.13
N GLU A 328 -15.96 10.53 13.28
CA GLU A 328 -15.83 11.93 12.87
C GLU A 328 -15.16 12.77 13.96
N LYS A 329 -14.36 13.75 13.54
CA LYS A 329 -13.83 14.78 14.42
C LYS A 329 -13.49 16.05 13.65
N PRO A 330 -13.34 17.21 14.31
CA PRO A 330 -12.79 18.39 13.69
C PRO A 330 -11.37 18.15 13.14
N SER A 331 -11.09 18.70 11.96
CA SER A 331 -9.72 18.76 11.41
C SER A 331 -8.86 19.69 12.27
N SER A 332 -7.58 19.37 12.42
CA SER A 332 -6.61 20.20 13.13
C SER A 332 -5.23 20.10 12.50
N GLU A 333 -4.51 21.22 12.47
CA GLU A 333 -3.09 21.26 12.08
C GLU A 333 -2.15 21.10 13.27
N GLU A 334 -2.71 21.07 14.49
CA GLU A 334 -1.94 20.96 15.72
C GLU A 334 -1.34 19.55 15.86
N GLN A 335 -0.16 19.49 16.49
CA GLN A 335 0.50 18.22 16.82
C GLN A 335 -0.19 17.46 17.96
N SER A 336 -1.22 18.04 18.56
CA SER A 336 -2.09 17.37 19.51
C SER A 336 -3.52 17.88 19.42
N PHE A 337 -4.50 17.01 19.67
CA PHE A 337 -5.90 17.39 19.73
C PHE A 337 -6.61 16.64 20.87
N SER A 338 -7.71 17.22 21.34
CA SER A 338 -8.64 16.61 22.30
C SER A 338 -10.05 17.01 21.92
N VAL A 339 -10.91 16.03 21.65
CA VAL A 339 -12.27 16.21 21.16
C VAL A 339 -13.21 15.49 22.11
N GLU A 340 -14.22 16.20 22.61
CA GLU A 340 -15.32 15.58 23.35
C GLU A 340 -16.44 15.17 22.39
N SER A 341 -17.00 13.99 22.60
CA SER A 341 -18.20 13.61 21.86
C SER A 341 -19.41 14.37 22.42
N PRO A 342 -20.35 14.84 21.59
CA PRO A 342 -21.57 15.51 22.07
C PRO A 342 -22.39 14.69 23.06
N LEU A 343 -22.28 13.36 23.00
CA LEU A 343 -22.93 12.43 23.93
C LEU A 343 -21.96 11.81 24.95
N GLY A 344 -20.77 12.40 25.08
CA GLY A 344 -19.81 12.18 26.16
C GLY A 344 -18.66 11.22 25.82
N GLY A 345 -17.61 11.31 26.64
CA GLY A 345 -16.32 10.69 26.39
C GLY A 345 -15.41 11.56 25.52
N ARG A 346 -14.14 11.16 25.41
CA ARG A 346 -13.08 12.00 24.83
C ARG A 346 -12.16 11.20 23.92
N LEU A 347 -11.81 11.79 22.78
CA LEU A 347 -10.79 11.31 21.86
C LEU A 347 -9.61 12.29 21.92
N ALA A 348 -8.44 11.82 22.34
CA ALA A 348 -7.22 12.59 22.33
C ALA A 348 -6.21 12.01 21.34
N GLY A 349 -5.39 12.86 20.73
CA GLY A 349 -4.30 12.43 19.85
C GLY A 349 -3.06 13.28 20.04
N ARG A 350 -1.88 12.67 19.88
CA ARG A 350 -0.57 13.36 19.89
C ARG A 350 0.33 12.79 18.81
N ALA A 351 0.96 13.67 18.03
CA ALA A 351 1.91 13.29 17.00
C ALA A 351 3.14 12.60 17.59
N ILE A 352 3.59 11.55 16.92
CA ILE A 352 4.76 10.75 17.23
C ILE A 352 5.94 11.32 16.43
N PRO A 353 7.06 11.69 17.07
CA PRO A 353 8.27 12.06 16.35
C PRO A 353 8.83 10.89 15.52
N THR A 354 9.03 11.09 14.21
CA THR A 354 9.54 10.07 13.28
C THR A 354 10.84 10.49 12.59
N ILE A 355 11.68 9.54 12.18
CA ILE A 355 12.93 9.85 11.46
C ILE A 355 12.69 10.49 10.07
N GLY A 356 11.52 10.28 9.48
CA GLY A 356 11.14 10.76 8.16
C GLY A 356 9.62 10.71 7.99
N TYR A 357 9.13 10.75 6.75
CA TYR A 357 7.69 10.71 6.47
C TYR A 357 6.91 11.82 7.22
N ARG A 358 7.46 13.04 7.14
CA ARG A 358 6.90 14.27 7.74
C ARG A 358 5.91 14.93 6.79
N GLY A 359 4.93 15.65 7.32
CA GLY A 359 3.83 16.25 6.55
C GLY A 359 2.46 15.77 7.01
N MET A 360 2.28 14.44 7.10
CA MET A 360 1.01 13.89 7.60
C MET A 360 1.04 13.65 9.12
N HIS A 361 2.24 13.39 9.64
CA HIS A 361 2.51 12.87 10.99
C HIS A 361 1.77 11.56 11.28
N SER A 362 2.23 10.82 12.28
CA SER A 362 1.53 9.65 12.82
C SER A 362 1.18 9.92 14.27
N PHE A 363 -0.01 9.54 14.71
CA PHE A 363 -0.50 9.89 16.04
C PHE A 363 -0.67 8.66 16.92
N GLU A 364 -0.29 8.80 18.19
CA GLU A 364 -0.90 8.05 19.29
C GLU A 364 -2.29 8.63 19.51
N MET A 365 -3.29 7.77 19.73
CA MET A 365 -4.66 8.19 20.03
C MET A 365 -5.20 7.41 21.22
N PHE A 366 -6.03 8.08 22.03
CA PHE A 366 -6.68 7.48 23.18
C PHE A 366 -8.17 7.82 23.16
N PHE A 367 -8.98 6.78 23.21
CA PHE A 367 -10.43 6.86 23.33
C PHE A 367 -10.79 6.57 24.78
N ASP A 368 -11.42 7.54 25.45
CA ASP A 368 -11.86 7.47 26.83
C ASP A 368 -13.40 7.49 26.85
N GLY A 369 -13.99 6.29 26.77
CA GLY A 369 -15.43 6.11 26.60
C GLY A 369 -16.06 6.99 25.51
N PHE A 370 -15.36 7.24 24.40
CA PHE A 370 -15.78 8.17 23.35
C PHE A 370 -17.02 7.64 22.63
N PHE A 371 -18.14 8.36 22.75
CA PHE A 371 -19.39 7.97 22.11
C PHE A 371 -19.35 8.21 20.60
N VAL A 372 -19.76 7.20 19.84
CA VAL A 372 -20.10 7.30 18.40
C VAL A 372 -21.52 6.78 18.15
N PRO A 373 -22.29 7.40 17.24
CA PRO A 373 -23.64 6.96 16.91
C PRO A 373 -23.65 5.57 16.24
N GLY A 374 -24.82 4.91 16.25
CA GLY A 374 -24.96 3.57 15.67
C GLY A 374 -24.58 3.48 14.18
N ASP A 375 -24.84 4.54 13.40
CA ASP A 375 -24.52 4.64 11.97
C ASP A 375 -23.02 4.84 11.69
N ALA A 376 -22.20 5.06 12.73
CA ALA A 376 -20.75 5.04 12.62
C ALA A 376 -20.22 3.62 12.37
N LEU A 377 -20.93 2.57 12.80
CA LEU A 377 -20.57 1.18 12.53
C LEU A 377 -20.80 0.87 11.05
N VAL A 378 -19.72 0.60 10.30
CA VAL A 378 -19.81 0.25 8.87
C VAL A 378 -20.64 -1.01 8.70
N GLY A 379 -21.74 -0.92 7.95
CA GLY A 379 -22.72 -1.99 7.76
C GLY A 379 -23.74 -2.14 8.90
N GLU A 380 -23.71 -1.28 9.91
CA GLU A 380 -24.61 -1.28 11.07
C GLU A 380 -24.71 -2.67 11.71
N ALA A 381 -25.92 -3.17 11.96
CA ALA A 381 -26.13 -4.48 12.58
C ALA A 381 -25.46 -5.62 11.78
N ASP A 382 -25.54 -5.58 10.44
CA ASP A 382 -24.98 -6.60 9.54
C ASP A 382 -23.45 -6.53 9.45
N GLY A 383 -22.88 -5.37 9.76
CA GLY A 383 -21.44 -5.12 9.77
C GLY A 383 -20.73 -5.53 11.06
N ARG A 384 -21.48 -5.80 12.14
CA ARG A 384 -20.89 -6.22 13.42
C ARG A 384 -20.13 -7.54 13.26
N GLY A 385 -18.87 -7.57 13.72
CA GLY A 385 -17.98 -8.74 13.60
C GLY A 385 -17.41 -8.96 12.20
N ARG A 386 -17.68 -8.05 11.25
CA ARG A 386 -17.17 -8.09 9.88
C ARG A 386 -15.96 -7.18 9.65
N GLY A 387 -15.57 -6.40 10.65
CA GLY A 387 -14.56 -5.35 10.54
C GLY A 387 -13.19 -5.83 10.09
N PHE A 388 -12.78 -7.05 10.49
CA PHE A 388 -11.54 -7.65 9.99
C PHE A 388 -11.56 -7.82 8.46
N TYR A 389 -12.65 -8.35 7.91
CA TYR A 389 -12.79 -8.60 6.47
C TYR A 389 -12.83 -7.30 5.66
N TYR A 390 -13.57 -6.29 6.15
CA TYR A 390 -13.61 -4.97 5.51
C TYR A 390 -12.24 -4.29 5.54
N THR A 391 -11.49 -4.42 6.64
CA THR A 391 -10.12 -3.91 6.76
C THR A 391 -9.17 -4.61 5.77
N MET A 392 -9.24 -5.94 5.65
CA MET A 392 -8.40 -6.70 4.72
C MET A 392 -8.68 -6.35 3.25
N SER A 393 -9.95 -6.08 2.90
CA SER A 393 -10.31 -5.58 1.57
C SER A 393 -9.63 -4.24 1.26
N GLY A 394 -9.60 -3.32 2.23
CA GLY A 394 -8.87 -2.05 2.09
C GLY A 394 -7.35 -2.23 1.97
N PHE A 395 -6.75 -3.14 2.75
CA PHE A 395 -5.30 -3.37 2.74
C PHE A 395 -4.76 -3.94 1.42
N ALA A 396 -5.60 -4.63 0.63
CA ALA A 396 -5.20 -5.07 -0.70
C ALA A 396 -4.81 -3.88 -1.60
N GLY A 397 -5.61 -2.82 -1.60
CA GLY A 397 -5.29 -1.55 -2.29
C GLY A 397 -4.04 -0.87 -1.70
N GLY A 398 -3.97 -0.81 -0.36
CA GLY A 398 -2.81 -0.25 0.34
C GLY A 398 -1.47 -0.92 0.00
N ARG A 399 -1.44 -2.24 -0.26
CA ARG A 399 -0.23 -2.96 -0.71
C ARG A 399 0.21 -2.50 -2.10
N LEU A 400 -0.72 -2.39 -3.04
CA LEU A 400 -0.45 -1.89 -4.39
C LEU A 400 0.09 -0.44 -4.33
N GLN A 401 -0.52 0.41 -3.52
CA GLN A 401 -0.05 1.77 -3.26
C GLN A 401 1.33 1.82 -2.61
N THR A 402 1.68 0.83 -1.79
CA THR A 402 3.03 0.76 -1.19
C THR A 402 4.08 0.49 -2.26
N ALA A 403 3.79 -0.41 -3.20
CA ALA A 403 4.66 -0.67 -4.35
C ALA A 403 4.83 0.60 -5.22
N ALA A 404 3.73 1.27 -5.56
CA ALA A 404 3.76 2.53 -6.33
C ALA A 404 4.58 3.63 -5.63
N ARG A 405 4.42 3.80 -4.31
CA ARG A 405 5.22 4.75 -3.51
C ARG A 405 6.71 4.42 -3.55
N ALA A 406 7.05 3.13 -3.45
CA ALA A 406 8.43 2.69 -3.54
C ALA A 406 9.02 2.96 -4.93
N CYS A 407 8.27 2.68 -6.01
CA CYS A 407 8.67 2.99 -7.38
C CYS A 407 8.95 4.49 -7.57
N GLY A 408 8.04 5.37 -7.12
CA GLY A 408 8.25 6.82 -7.20
C GLY A 408 9.51 7.30 -6.48
N LEU A 409 9.79 6.76 -5.27
CA LEU A 409 11.02 7.05 -4.55
C LEU A 409 12.28 6.53 -5.27
N MET A 410 12.21 5.34 -5.86
CA MET A 410 13.33 4.79 -6.65
C MET A 410 13.60 5.64 -7.89
N HIS A 411 12.55 6.15 -8.55
CA HIS A 411 12.69 7.10 -9.65
C HIS A 411 13.36 8.39 -9.19
N ALA A 412 12.89 9.00 -8.09
CA ALA A 412 13.50 10.22 -7.55
C ALA A 412 14.95 10.03 -7.08
N ALA A 413 15.35 8.82 -6.71
CA ALA A 413 16.74 8.50 -6.35
C ALA A 413 17.65 8.27 -7.57
N LEU A 414 17.05 7.90 -8.72
CA LEU A 414 17.77 7.68 -9.97
C LEU A 414 17.96 9.00 -10.75
N ASP A 415 16.96 9.88 -10.71
CA ASP A 415 16.97 11.25 -11.23
C ASP A 415 18.04 12.11 -10.51
#